data_AF-A0A8T7ICF5-F1
#
_entry.id   AF-A0A8T7ICF5-F1
#
_cell.length_a   1.000
_cell.length_b   1.000
_cell.length_c   1.000
_cell.angle_alpha   90.00
_cell.angle_beta   90.00
_cell.angle_gamma   90.00
#
_symmetry.space_group_name_H-M   'P 1'
#
loop_
_entity.id
_entity.type
_entity.pdbx_description
1 polymer ?
#
loop_
_entity_poly.entity_id
_entity_poly.type
_entity_poly.pdbx_seq_one_letter_code
_entity_poly.pdbx_strand_id
1 'polypeptide(L)'
;MTVFKTTLYLSMSLMLLACDNWRGEVKEGGPCDYLTFETIASVTSITEDGVVLIDDTEEYYAELYIFTEIPKLKDTYELTVKRITKGSCTPMHVNTAKKVTQKK
;
A
#
# COMPACT_ATOMS: atom_id res chain seq x y z
N MET A 1 5.55 -65.96 28.64
CA MET A 1 5.58 -64.55 29.12
C MET A 1 7.06 -64.20 29.22
N THR A 2 7.66 -63.23 28.53
CA THR A 2 7.29 -61.80 28.50
C THR A 2 8.19 -61.10 27.46
N VAL A 3 7.78 -60.92 26.19
CA VAL A 3 8.55 -60.10 25.23
C VAL A 3 7.62 -59.44 24.23
N PHE A 4 6.64 -58.66 24.69
CA PHE A 4 5.77 -57.85 23.82
C PHE A 4 5.23 -56.67 24.64
N LYS A 5 6.11 -55.82 25.18
CA LYS A 5 5.63 -54.67 25.97
C LYS A 5 6.56 -53.46 26.05
N THR A 6 7.50 -53.30 25.12
CA THR A 6 8.48 -52.19 25.19
C THR A 6 8.65 -51.41 23.90
N THR A 7 7.92 -51.72 22.83
CA THR A 7 8.10 -51.08 21.52
C THR A 7 6.85 -50.34 21.03
N LEU A 8 6.03 -49.80 21.94
CA LEU A 8 4.86 -48.98 21.57
C LEU A 8 4.85 -47.58 22.23
N TYR A 9 5.92 -47.21 22.95
CA TYR A 9 5.98 -45.91 23.63
C TYR A 9 6.90 -44.88 22.95
N LEU A 10 7.69 -45.29 21.95
CA LEU A 10 8.68 -44.41 21.33
C LEU A 10 8.14 -43.60 20.13
N SER A 11 6.99 -43.98 19.56
CA SER A 11 6.40 -43.28 18.40
C SER A 11 5.45 -42.14 18.79
N MET A 12 5.06 -42.03 20.07
CA MET A 12 4.05 -41.06 20.53
C MET A 12 4.66 -39.79 21.16
N SER A 13 5.97 -39.60 21.05
CA SER A 13 6.67 -38.42 21.60
C SER A 13 7.18 -37.45 20.52
N LEU A 14 7.18 -37.83 19.23
CA LEU A 14 7.67 -36.97 18.15
C LEU A 14 6.63 -35.98 17.58
N MET A 15 5.36 -36.11 17.92
CA MET A 15 4.30 -35.22 17.42
C MET A 15 4.20 -33.87 18.16
N LEU A 16 4.91 -33.69 19.29
CA LEU A 16 4.82 -32.46 20.08
C LEU A 16 5.79 -31.35 19.63
N LEU A 17 6.75 -31.64 18.75
CA LEU A 17 7.69 -30.62 18.23
C LEU A 17 7.21 -29.94 16.94
N ALA A 18 6.07 -30.35 16.39
CA ALA A 18 5.50 -29.73 15.19
C ALA A 18 4.61 -28.50 15.48
N CYS A 19 4.37 -28.17 16.75
CA CYS A 19 3.48 -27.06 17.13
C CYS A 19 4.17 -25.71 17.41
N ASP A 20 5.50 -25.60 17.35
CA ASP A 20 6.19 -24.34 17.70
C ASP A 20 6.57 -23.45 16.50
N ASN A 21 6.37 -23.91 15.26
CA ASN A 21 6.61 -23.09 14.06
C ASN A 21 5.33 -22.46 13.49
N TRP A 22 4.25 -22.38 14.27
CA TRP A 22 3.13 -21.47 13.99
C TRP A 22 3.37 -20.10 14.66
N ARG A 23 4.62 -19.64 14.68
CA ARG A 23 4.89 -18.20 14.67
C ARG A 23 4.46 -17.69 13.30
N GLY A 24 3.14 -17.58 13.13
CA GLY A 24 2.61 -16.61 12.17
C GLY A 24 3.34 -15.32 12.49
N GLU A 25 4.12 -14.84 11.52
CA GLU A 25 4.71 -13.51 11.58
C GLU A 25 3.63 -12.61 12.17
N VAL A 26 3.95 -11.97 13.29
CA VAL A 26 3.06 -10.96 13.88
C VAL A 26 2.75 -10.05 12.69
N LYS A 27 1.51 -10.07 12.19
CA LYS A 27 1.14 -9.15 11.13
C LYS A 27 1.40 -7.78 11.72
N GLU A 28 2.47 -7.13 11.29
CA GLU A 28 2.80 -5.76 11.64
C GLU A 28 1.77 -4.85 10.97
N GLY A 29 0.53 -4.92 11.47
CA GLY A 29 -0.62 -4.16 11.02
C GLY A 29 -0.99 -3.12 12.07
N GLY A 30 0.01 -2.42 12.61
CA GLY A 30 -0.23 -1.24 13.43
C GLY A 30 -0.92 -0.14 12.60
N PRO A 31 -1.54 0.87 13.26
CA PRO A 31 -2.12 2.00 12.54
C PRO A 31 -1.06 2.68 11.66
N CYS A 32 -1.48 3.09 10.46
CA CYS A 32 -0.61 3.77 9.52
C CYS A 32 -0.61 5.27 9.77
N ASP A 33 0.59 5.85 9.86
CA ASP A 33 0.78 7.28 10.00
C ASP A 33 1.16 7.88 8.64
N TYR A 34 0.55 9.01 8.29
CA TYR A 34 0.75 9.67 6.99
C TYR A 34 1.22 11.11 7.16
N LEU A 35 2.18 11.50 6.32
CA LEU A 35 2.48 12.90 6.04
C LEU A 35 1.58 13.37 4.90
N THR A 36 0.88 14.49 5.12
CA THR A 36 0.11 15.16 4.07
C THR A 36 0.88 16.37 3.58
N PHE A 37 1.03 16.51 2.27
CA PHE A 37 1.67 17.66 1.65
C PHE A 37 0.96 18.04 0.34
N GLU A 38 1.25 19.25 -0.13
CA GLU A 38 0.72 19.77 -1.39
C GLU A 38 1.85 19.89 -2.42
N THR A 39 1.53 19.61 -3.68
CA THR A 39 2.46 19.76 -4.81
C THR A 39 1.71 20.24 -6.06
N ILE A 40 2.44 20.76 -7.03
CA ILE A 40 1.91 21.13 -8.34
C ILE A 40 2.48 20.15 -9.37
N ALA A 41 1.60 19.41 -10.03
CA ALA A 41 1.99 18.41 -11.03
C ALA A 41 1.19 18.57 -12.31
N SER A 42 1.78 18.15 -13.43
CA SER A 42 1.15 18.21 -14.76
C SER A 42 0.83 16.83 -15.29
N VAL A 43 -0.31 16.69 -15.95
CA VAL A 43 -0.77 15.42 -16.52
C VAL A 43 0.14 14.98 -17.68
N THR A 44 0.73 13.80 -17.54
CA THR A 44 1.58 13.16 -18.55
C THR A 44 0.87 12.04 -19.29
N SER A 45 -0.03 11.32 -18.62
CA SER A 45 -0.79 10.22 -19.21
C SER A 45 -2.17 10.09 -18.56
N ILE A 46 -3.14 9.58 -19.33
CA ILE A 46 -4.50 9.30 -18.89
C ILE A 46 -4.81 7.88 -19.32
N THR A 47 -5.20 7.03 -18.37
CA THR A 47 -5.59 5.64 -18.59
C THR A 47 -7.09 5.46 -18.29
N GLU A 48 -7.60 4.24 -18.48
CA GLU A 48 -8.99 3.92 -18.13
C GLU A 48 -9.24 4.01 -16.62
N ASP A 49 -8.21 3.74 -15.81
CA ASP A 49 -8.32 3.63 -14.35
C ASP A 49 -7.87 4.91 -13.61
N GLY A 50 -7.16 5.82 -14.28
CA GLY A 50 -6.51 6.93 -13.58
C GLY A 50 -5.74 7.90 -14.46
N VAL A 51 -5.02 8.77 -13.77
CA VAL A 51 -4.24 9.86 -14.35
C VAL A 51 -2.85 9.85 -13.76
N VAL A 52 -1.85 9.91 -14.62
CA VAL A 52 -0.45 10.03 -14.26
C VAL A 52 -0.06 11.50 -14.35
N LEU A 53 0.46 12.04 -13.25
CA LEU A 53 0.95 13.41 -13.16
C LEU A 53 2.42 13.40 -12.74
N ILE A 54 3.17 14.41 -13.16
CA ILE A 54 4.58 14.57 -12.79
C ILE A 54 4.84 15.98 -12.28
N ASP A 55 5.63 16.10 -11.21
CA ASP A 55 6.28 17.36 -10.83
C ASP A 55 7.77 17.33 -11.21
N ASP A 56 8.58 18.24 -10.68
CA ASP A 56 10.02 18.30 -11.00
C ASP A 56 10.82 17.11 -10.40
N THR A 57 10.21 16.32 -9.53
CA THR A 57 10.89 15.33 -8.68
C THR A 57 10.30 13.93 -8.72
N GLU A 58 8.98 13.79 -8.81
CA GLU A 58 8.31 12.51 -8.69
C GLU A 58 7.02 12.41 -9.56
N GLU A 59 6.61 11.16 -9.78
CA GLU A 59 5.38 10.82 -10.50
C GLU A 59 4.28 10.43 -9.52
N TYR A 60 3.05 10.86 -9.81
CA TYR A 60 1.86 10.62 -9.01
C TYR A 60 0.79 9.91 -9.84
N TYR A 61 0.19 8.90 -9.25
CA TYR A 61 -1.01 8.26 -9.77
C TYR A 61 -2.25 8.73 -9.01
N ALA A 62 -3.23 9.22 -9.74
CA ALA A 62 -4.49 9.73 -9.22
C ALA A 62 -5.69 9.00 -9.85
N GLU A 63 -6.68 8.63 -9.04
CA GLU A 63 -7.90 7.99 -9.52
C GLU A 63 -8.82 9.02 -10.20
N LEU A 64 -9.51 8.65 -11.28
CA LEU A 64 -10.33 9.58 -12.07
C LEU A 64 -11.44 10.28 -11.25
N TYR A 65 -11.96 9.66 -10.18
CA TYR A 65 -13.05 10.22 -9.39
C TYR A 65 -12.68 11.44 -8.56
N ILE A 66 -11.38 11.71 -8.33
CA ILE A 66 -10.95 12.89 -7.54
C ILE A 66 -10.99 14.18 -8.36
N PHE A 67 -11.16 14.08 -9.68
CA PHE A 67 -11.17 15.21 -10.59
C PHE A 67 -12.60 15.69 -10.85
N THR A 68 -12.81 17.01 -10.82
CA THR A 68 -14.14 17.62 -11.10
C THR A 68 -14.55 17.47 -12.57
N GLU A 69 -13.58 17.39 -13.47
CA GLU A 69 -13.75 17.19 -14.90
C GLU A 69 -12.68 16.21 -15.40
N ILE A 70 -12.92 15.58 -16.54
CA ILE A 70 -11.95 14.67 -17.16
C ILE A 70 -10.66 15.47 -17.47
N PRO A 71 -9.51 15.12 -16.86
CA PRO A 71 -8.26 15.83 -17.09
C PRO A 71 -7.79 15.72 -18.54
N LYS A 72 -6.99 16.68 -18.98
CA LYS A 72 -6.35 16.66 -20.31
C LYS A 72 -4.84 16.61 -20.16
N LEU A 73 -4.17 16.09 -21.19
CA LEU A 73 -2.71 16.12 -21.27
C LEU A 73 -2.22 17.56 -21.09
N LYS A 74 -1.17 17.73 -20.28
CA LYS A 74 -0.58 19.02 -19.90
C LYS A 74 -1.44 19.93 -19.01
N ASP A 75 -2.63 19.51 -18.58
CA ASP A 75 -3.32 20.23 -17.51
C ASP A 75 -2.46 20.17 -16.24
N THR A 76 -2.46 21.26 -15.48
CA THR A 76 -1.72 21.37 -14.22
C THR A 76 -2.70 21.34 -13.05
N TYR A 77 -2.39 20.55 -12.03
CA TYR A 77 -3.19 20.37 -10.84
C TYR A 77 -2.37 20.64 -9.58
N GLU A 78 -3.00 21.29 -8.62
CA GLU A 78 -2.58 21.32 -7.22
C GLU A 78 -3.09 20.04 -6.57
N LEU A 79 -2.15 19.19 -6.16
CA LEU A 79 -2.41 17.88 -5.56
C LEU A 79 -2.24 17.95 -4.05
N THR A 80 -3.11 17.27 -3.31
CA THR A 80 -2.87 16.94 -1.90
C THR A 80 -2.53 15.47 -1.80
N VAL A 81 -1.31 15.16 -1.36
CA VAL A 81 -0.75 13.81 -1.38
C VAL A 81 -0.56 13.32 0.05
N LYS A 82 -0.87 12.05 0.30
CA LYS A 82 -0.57 11.36 1.55
C LYS A 82 0.54 10.35 1.32
N ARG A 83 1.64 10.48 2.06
CA ARG A 83 2.76 9.54 2.05
C ARG A 83 2.88 8.85 3.40
N ILE A 84 3.01 7.53 3.41
CA ILE A 84 3.18 6.78 4.65
C ILE A 84 4.51 7.14 5.32
N THR A 85 4.48 7.27 6.64
CA THR A 85 5.67 7.50 7.47
C THR A 85 5.90 6.36 8.45
N LYS A 86 4.85 5.62 8.81
CA LYS A 86 4.89 4.45 9.67
C LYS A 86 3.80 3.45 9.30
N GLY A 87 4.12 2.16 9.42
CA GLY A 87 3.22 1.04 9.07
C GLY A 87 3.52 0.48 7.67
N SER A 88 2.62 -0.38 7.20
CA SER A 88 2.79 -1.14 5.94
C SER A 88 1.65 -0.91 4.94
N CYS A 89 0.95 0.22 5.04
CA CYS A 89 -0.11 0.63 4.09
C CYS A 89 0.48 1.15 2.76
N THR A 90 -0.41 1.53 1.83
CA THR A 90 -0.05 2.12 0.54
C THR A 90 0.96 3.27 0.72
N PRO A 91 2.15 3.21 0.08
CA PRO A 91 3.22 4.16 0.31
C PRO A 91 2.86 5.61 0.00
N MET A 92 2.09 5.83 -1.06
CA MET A 92 1.69 7.16 -1.50
C MET A 92 0.36 7.10 -2.23
N HIS A 93 -0.50 8.08 -2.00
CA HIS A 93 -1.76 8.23 -2.74
C HIS A 93 -2.20 9.70 -2.82
N VAL A 94 -2.76 10.09 -3.97
CA VAL A 94 -3.29 11.43 -4.23
C VAL A 94 -4.71 11.51 -3.69
N ASN A 95 -4.91 12.36 -2.67
CA ASN A 95 -6.19 12.50 -1.98
C ASN A 95 -7.14 13.48 -2.70
N THR A 96 -6.61 14.56 -3.26
CA THR A 96 -7.39 15.56 -4.02
C THR A 96 -6.55 16.14 -5.16
N ALA A 97 -7.23 16.54 -6.25
CA ALA A 97 -6.61 17.24 -7.37
C ALA A 97 -7.47 18.45 -7.77
N LYS A 98 -6.90 19.66 -7.69
CA LYS A 98 -7.56 20.92 -8.03
C LYS A 98 -6.90 21.56 -9.23
N LYS A 99 -7.67 21.80 -10.29
CA LYS A 99 -7.13 22.36 -11.53
C LYS A 99 -6.60 23.78 -11.32
N VAL A 100 -5.35 24.02 -11.72
CA VAL A 100 -4.74 25.35 -11.69
C VAL A 100 -5.28 26.14 -12.87
N THR A 101 -6.21 27.05 -12.62
CA THR A 101 -6.71 27.98 -13.64
C THR A 101 -5.78 29.19 -13.70
N GLN A 102 -5.04 29.36 -14.80
CA GLN A 102 -4.38 30.64 -15.06
C GLN A 102 -5.45 31.69 -15.28
N LYS A 103 -5.63 32.60 -14.31
CA LYS A 103 -6.40 33.83 -14.53
C LYS A 103 -5.66 34.64 -15.58
N LYS A 104 -6.23 34.70 -16.77
CA LYS A 104 -5.79 35.57 -17.86
C LYS A 104 -6.16 37.02 -17.57
#